data_AF-A0A945CDM8-F1
#
_entry.id   AF-A0A945CDM8-F1
#
_cell.length_a   1.000
_cell.length_b   1.000
_cell.length_c   1.000
_cell.angle_alpha   90.00
_cell.angle_beta   90.00
_cell.angle_gamma   90.00
#
_symmetry.space_group_name_H-M   'P 1'
#
loop_
_entity.id
_entity.type
_entity.pdbx_description
1 polymer ?
#
loop_
_entity_poly.entity_id
_entity_poly.type
_entity_poly.pdbx_seq_one_letter_code
_entity_poly.pdbx_strand_id
1 'polypeptide(L)'
;MTKEVTIILSEWVHEALIALDGRAHYIDIAKMIWKNHGKEIQEAGDLLFTWQYDYRWAGTYLRDEGIMSPANVSEKGIWELKPE
;
A
#
# COMPACT_ATOMS: atom_id res chain seq x y z
N MET A 1 14.04 -4.76 1.54
CA MET A 1 13.29 -4.09 0.46
C MET A 1 14.25 -3.24 -0.37
N THR A 2 14.29 -3.44 -1.68
CA THR A 2 15.03 -2.55 -2.59
C THR A 2 14.19 -1.30 -2.89
N LYS A 3 14.82 -0.20 -3.32
CA LYS A 3 14.11 1.03 -3.70
C LYS A 3 13.02 0.78 -4.75
N GLU A 4 13.29 -0.14 -5.68
CA GLU A 4 12.37 -0.53 -6.76
C GLU A 4 11.09 -1.19 -6.23
N VAL A 5 11.22 -2.15 -5.30
CA VAL A 5 10.05 -2.79 -4.66
C VAL A 5 9.21 -1.76 -3.89
N THR A 6 9.85 -0.81 -3.21
CA THR A 6 9.12 0.26 -2.49
C THR A 6 8.28 1.09 -3.44
N ILE A 7 8.83 1.49 -4.59
CA ILE A 7 8.12 2.32 -5.58
C ILE A 7 6.90 1.57 -6.12
N ILE A 8 7.09 0.34 -6.59
CA ILE A 8 6.01 -0.49 -7.16
C ILE A 8 4.88 -0.70 -6.15
N LEU A 9 5.21 -1.11 -4.92
CA LEU A 9 4.19 -1.33 -3.89
C LEU A 9 3.50 -0.02 -3.45
N SER A 10 4.19 1.12 -3.54
CA SER A 10 3.59 2.42 -3.22
C SER A 10 2.55 2.82 -4.27
N GLU A 11 2.84 2.58 -5.54
CA GLU A 11 1.87 2.76 -6.63
C GLU A 11 0.64 1.87 -6.41
N TRP A 12 0.82 0.59 -6.09
CA TRP A 12 -0.29 -0.33 -5.85
C TRP A 12 -1.11 0.03 -4.60
N VAL A 13 -0.48 0.54 -3.55
CA VAL A 13 -1.20 1.07 -2.36
C VAL A 13 -2.04 2.28 -2.75
N HIS A 14 -1.47 3.20 -3.54
CA HIS A 14 -2.17 4.40 -3.99
C HIS A 14 -3.38 4.04 -4.87
N GLU A 15 -3.19 3.16 -5.85
CA GLU A 15 -4.28 2.63 -6.70
C GLU A 15 -5.37 1.96 -5.88
N ALA A 16 -4.99 1.12 -4.91
CA ALA A 16 -5.93 0.44 -4.03
C ALA A 16 -6.74 1.43 -3.18
N LEU A 17 -6.11 2.48 -2.65
CA LEU A 17 -6.81 3.52 -1.91
C LEU A 17 -7.76 4.31 -2.80
N ILE A 18 -7.36 4.69 -4.02
CA ILE A 18 -8.26 5.35 -4.99
C ILE A 18 -9.48 4.46 -5.28
N ALA A 19 -9.27 3.16 -5.50
CA ALA A 19 -10.35 2.20 -5.76
C ALA A 19 -11.27 1.95 -4.55
N LEU A 20 -10.85 2.37 -3.36
CA LEU A 20 -11.59 2.25 -2.08
C LEU A 20 -11.99 3.63 -1.54
N ASP A 21 -12.32 4.57 -2.43
CA ASP A 21 -12.80 5.92 -2.11
C ASP A 21 -11.83 6.76 -1.24
N GLY A 22 -10.54 6.49 -1.37
CA GLY A 22 -9.47 7.23 -0.71
C GLY A 22 -9.27 6.89 0.77
N ARG A 23 -10.05 5.98 1.35
CA ARG A 23 -9.98 5.61 2.77
C ARG A 23 -10.37 4.16 3.00
N ALA A 24 -9.46 3.35 3.53
CA ALA A 24 -9.73 1.94 3.78
C ALA A 24 -8.93 1.35 4.93
N HIS A 25 -9.38 0.21 5.45
CA HIS A 25 -8.57 -0.59 6.37
C HIS A 25 -7.40 -1.23 5.61
N TYR A 26 -6.21 -1.30 6.21
CA TYR A 26 -5.01 -1.83 5.53
C TYR A 26 -5.16 -3.26 5.00
N ILE A 27 -6.07 -4.06 5.60
CA ILE A 27 -6.40 -5.40 5.11
C ILE A 27 -7.16 -5.34 3.78
N ASP A 28 -8.08 -4.39 3.61
CA ASP A 28 -8.84 -4.26 2.37
C ASP A 28 -7.96 -3.72 1.24
N ILE A 29 -6.99 -2.86 1.58
CA ILE A 29 -5.92 -2.46 0.67
C ILE A 29 -5.11 -3.68 0.22
N ALA A 30 -4.67 -4.54 1.14
CA ALA A 30 -3.94 -5.76 0.79
C ALA A 30 -4.76 -6.71 -0.10
N LYS A 31 -6.07 -6.88 0.18
CA LYS A 31 -6.97 -7.67 -0.68
C LYS A 31 -7.08 -7.07 -2.08
N MET A 32 -7.15 -5.74 -2.21
CA MET A 32 -7.23 -5.06 -3.50
C MET A 32 -5.93 -5.22 -4.29
N ILE A 33 -4.77 -5.07 -3.63
CA ILE A 33 -3.46 -5.31 -4.23
C ILE A 33 -3.38 -6.76 -4.72
N TRP A 34 -3.74 -7.74 -3.89
CA TRP A 34 -3.73 -9.14 -4.30
C TRP A 34 -4.67 -9.45 -5.47
N LYS A 35 -5.87 -8.85 -5.46
CA LYS A 35 -6.85 -9.02 -6.55
C LYS A 35 -6.30 -8.52 -7.89
N ASN A 36 -5.56 -7.42 -7.89
CA ASN A 36 -5.12 -6.76 -9.12
C ASN A 36 -3.72 -7.20 -9.57
N HIS A 37 -2.81 -7.46 -8.61
CA HIS A 37 -1.37 -7.67 -8.83
C HIS A 37 -0.86 -8.99 -8.24
N GLY A 38 -1.76 -9.90 -7.85
CA GLY A 38 -1.40 -11.16 -7.19
C GLY A 38 -0.56 -12.08 -8.07
N LYS A 39 -0.75 -12.02 -9.40
CA LYS A 39 0.04 -12.81 -10.34
C LYS A 39 1.49 -12.33 -10.39
N GLU A 40 1.68 -11.02 -10.47
CA GLU A 40 2.97 -10.34 -10.47
C GLU A 40 3.74 -10.64 -9.18
N ILE A 41 3.04 -10.62 -8.03
CA ILE A 41 3.61 -10.99 -6.73
C ILE A 41 4.05 -12.47 -6.72
N GLN A 42 3.24 -13.37 -7.30
CA GLN A 42 3.57 -14.80 -7.39
C GLN A 42 4.81 -15.07 -8.25
N GLU A 43 5.02 -14.27 -9.29
CA GLU A 43 6.16 -14.39 -10.21
C GLU A 43 7.42 -13.67 -9.69
N ALA A 44 7.30 -12.82 -8.66
CA ALA A 44 8.38 -11.99 -8.11
C ALA A 44 9.33 -12.70 -7.11
N GLY A 45 9.28 -14.03 -7.02
CA GLY A 45 10.20 -14.81 -6.18
C GLY A 45 10.01 -14.55 -4.68
N ASP A 46 11.05 -14.07 -4.00
CA ASP A 46 11.03 -13.84 -2.54
C ASP A 46 9.94 -12.85 -2.10
N LEU A 47 9.56 -11.91 -2.98
CA LEU A 47 8.50 -10.94 -2.70
C LEU A 47 7.16 -11.62 -2.40
N LEU A 48 6.90 -12.80 -2.96
CA LEU A 48 5.69 -13.60 -2.64
C LEU A 48 5.53 -13.82 -1.13
N PHE A 49 6.63 -13.96 -0.40
CA PHE A 49 6.62 -14.25 1.03
C PHE A 49 6.67 -12.99 1.89
N THR A 50 7.11 -11.85 1.34
CA THR A 50 7.35 -10.63 2.11
C THR A 50 6.44 -9.46 1.76
N TRP A 51 5.70 -9.50 0.63
CA TRP A 51 4.96 -8.34 0.11
C TRP A 51 3.97 -7.74 1.11
N GLN A 52 3.35 -8.55 1.98
CA GLN A 52 2.43 -8.07 3.02
C GLN A 52 3.13 -7.23 4.11
N TYR A 53 4.43 -7.44 4.30
CA TYR A 53 5.25 -6.58 5.14
C TYR A 53 5.77 -5.38 4.33
N ASP A 54 6.23 -5.61 3.10
CA ASP A 54 6.81 -4.56 2.25
C ASP A 54 5.78 -3.47 1.87
N TYR A 55 4.51 -3.80 1.61
CA TYR A 55 3.50 -2.78 1.30
C TYR A 55 3.17 -1.89 2.51
N ARG A 56 3.45 -2.36 3.73
CA ARG A 56 3.35 -1.52 4.94
C ARG A 56 4.41 -0.44 4.97
N TRP A 57 5.63 -0.76 4.52
CA TRP A 57 6.66 0.24 4.32
C TRP A 57 6.36 1.17 3.16
N ALA A 58 5.76 0.68 2.08
CA ALA A 58 5.24 1.53 1.01
C ALA A 58 4.22 2.56 1.54
N GLY A 59 3.32 2.15 2.45
CA GLY A 59 2.43 3.08 3.14
C GLY A 59 3.17 4.12 4.00
N THR A 60 4.29 3.77 4.64
CA THR A 60 5.14 4.76 5.34
C THR A 60 5.75 5.74 4.35
N TYR A 61 6.30 5.23 3.24
CA TYR A 61 6.89 6.05 2.19
C TYR A 61 5.87 7.06 1.62
N LEU A 62 4.64 6.64 1.31
CA LEU A 62 3.60 7.55 0.83
C LEU A 62 3.19 8.63 1.84
N ARG A 63 3.36 8.40 3.14
CA ARG A 63 3.14 9.44 4.17
C ARG A 63 4.28 10.44 4.19
N ASP A 64 5.52 9.96 4.06
CA ASP A 64 6.70 10.82 4.01
C ASP A 64 6.68 11.70 2.75
N GLU A 65 6.16 11.19 1.63
CA GLU A 65 5.90 11.95 0.39
C GLU A 65 4.66 12.86 0.47
N GLY A 66 3.89 12.79 1.57
CA GLY A 66 2.69 13.62 1.77
C GLY A 66 1.47 13.25 0.92
N ILE A 67 1.47 12.05 0.32
CA ILE A 67 0.35 11.52 -0.48
C ILE A 67 -0.72 10.90 0.43
N MET A 68 -0.30 10.24 1.51
CA MET A 68 -1.19 9.67 2.52
C MET A 68 -1.20 10.52 3.80
N SER A 69 -2.32 10.48 4.52
CA SER A 69 -2.41 11.09 5.84
C SER A 69 -1.48 10.40 6.86
N PRO A 70 -0.89 11.16 7.80
CA PRO A 70 -0.07 10.59 8.87
C PRO A 70 -0.82 9.52 9.68
N ALA A 71 -0.12 8.47 10.09
CA ALA A 71 -0.73 7.30 10.73
C ALA A 71 -1.43 7.60 12.08
N ASN A 72 -1.13 8.73 12.71
CA ASN A 72 -1.73 9.18 13.96
C ASN A 72 -2.99 10.04 13.77
N VAL A 73 -3.32 10.41 12.53
CA VAL A 73 -4.53 11.21 12.21
C VAL A 73 -5.73 10.29 11.96
N SER A 74 -5.49 9.13 11.36
CA SER A 74 -6.54 8.16 11.05
C SER A 74 -6.78 7.18 12.21
N GLU A 75 -7.97 6.58 12.24
CA GLU A 75 -8.28 5.49 13.18
C GLU A 75 -7.31 4.32 13.03
N LYS A 76 -7.10 3.55 14.10
CA LYS A 76 -6.17 2.42 14.08
C LYS A 76 -6.52 1.45 12.95
N GLY A 77 -5.57 1.28 12.04
CA GLY A 77 -5.70 0.37 10.90
C GLY A 77 -6.36 0.98 9.67
N ILE A 78 -6.87 2.20 9.77
CA ILE A 78 -7.35 2.98 8.62
C ILE A 78 -6.18 3.74 8.00
N TRP A 79 -6.11 3.64 6.68
CA TRP A 79 -5.21 4.41 5.83
C TRP A 79 -6.07 5.25 4.90
N GLU A 80 -5.65 6.49 4.67
CA GLU A 80 -6.38 7.41 3.81
C GLU A 80 -5.43 8.34 3.05
N LEU A 81 -5.88 8.76 1.87
CA LEU A 81 -5.20 9.77 1.07
C LEU A 81 -5.29 11.12 1.77
N LYS A 82 -4.29 11.95 1.57
CA LYS A 82 -4.31 13.32 2.05
C LYS A 82 -5.35 14.11 1.24
N PRO A 83 -6.27 14.85 1.88
CA PRO A 83 -7.18 15.74 1.17
C PRO A 83 -6.38 16.87 0.48
N GLU A 84 -6.84 17.27 -0.71
CA GLU A 84 -6.31 18.43 -1.45
C GLU A 84 -6.46 19.76 -0.69
#